data_AF-A0A953QMJ4-F1
#
_entry.id   AF-A0A953QMJ4-F1
#
_cell.length_a   1.000
_cell.length_b   1.000
_cell.length_c   1.000
_cell.angle_alpha   90.00
_cell.angle_beta   90.00
_cell.angle_gamma   90.00
#
_symmetry.space_group_name_H-M   'P 1'
#
loop_
_entity.id
_entity.type
_entity.pdbx_description
1 polymer ?
#
loop_
_entity_poly.entity_id
_entity_poly.type
_entity_poly.pdbx_seq_one_letter_code
_entity_poly.pdbx_strand_id
1 'polypeptide(L)' 'MRPYLLDVNVLLALAWPVHVHHPTVLRWFAQNAKENFRTCPMTQAGFVRISCNSSYSPVRMPPADATSLLDRILALRGHQ' A
#
# COMPACT_ATOMS: atom_id res chain seq x y z
N MET A 1 -14.75 -16.56 -2.47
CA MET A 1 -13.54 -16.48 -1.61
C MET A 1 -13.67 -15.27 -0.69
N ARG A 2 -13.13 -15.32 0.54
CA ARG A 2 -13.12 -14.17 1.45
C ARG A 2 -12.07 -13.17 0.98
N PRO A 3 -12.35 -11.85 0.95
CA PRO A 3 -11.36 -10.85 0.58
C PRO A 3 -10.28 -10.69 1.65
N TYR A 4 -9.09 -10.25 1.21
CA TYR A 4 -8.01 -9.86 2.12
C TYR A 4 -8.12 -8.37 2.44
N LEU A 5 -8.35 -8.02 3.70
CA LEU A 5 -8.21 -6.63 4.15
C LEU A 5 -6.72 -6.34 4.35
N LEU A 6 -6.16 -5.43 3.56
CA LEU A 6 -4.74 -5.10 3.66
C LEU A 6 -4.47 -4.16 4.84
N ASP A 7 -3.32 -4.39 5.48
CA ASP A 7 -2.79 -3.48 6.49
C ASP A 7 -1.88 -2.41 5.85
N VAL A 8 -1.49 -1.42 6.66
CA VAL A 8 -0.65 -0.30 6.21
C VAL A 8 0.70 -0.79 5.69
N ASN A 9 1.33 -1.75 6.36
CA ASN A 9 2.64 -2.28 5.97
C ASN A 9 2.58 -3.04 4.66
N VAL A 10 1.48 -3.75 4.35
CA VAL A 10 1.30 -4.34 3.01
C VAL A 10 1.20 -3.25 1.94
N LEU A 11 0.44 -2.17 2.17
CA LEU A 11 0.38 -1.06 1.19
C LEU A 11 1.75 -0.40 0.98
N LEU A 12 2.47 -0.13 2.07
CA LEU A 12 3.82 0.42 2.03
C LEU A 12 4.80 -0.52 1.30
N ALA A 13 4.73 -1.82 1.59
CA ALA A 13 5.55 -2.83 0.92
C ALA A 13 5.21 -2.98 -0.56
N LEU A 14 3.95 -2.78 -0.98
CA LEU A 14 3.57 -2.78 -2.40
C LEU A 14 4.15 -1.57 -3.14
N ALA A 15 4.20 -0.41 -2.50
CA ALA A 15 4.56 0.85 -3.14
C ALA A 15 6.06 1.22 -3.05
N TRP A 16 6.79 0.78 -2.01
CA TRP A 16 8.20 1.13 -1.81
C TRP A 16 9.13 -0.07 -2.04
N PRO A 17 9.96 -0.06 -3.11
CA PRO A 17 10.95 -1.11 -3.34
C PRO A 17 11.98 -1.28 -2.23
N VAL A 18 12.27 -0.20 -1.50
CA VAL A 18 13.21 -0.20 -0.36
C VAL A 18 12.62 -0.80 0.91
N HIS A 19 11.32 -1.11 0.94
CA HIS A 19 10.70 -1.75 2.08
C HIS A 19 11.20 -3.19 2.22
N VAL A 20 11.63 -3.60 3.42
CA VAL A 20 12.21 -4.93 3.67
C VAL A 20 11.31 -6.09 3.22
N HIS A 21 9.99 -5.90 3.25
CA HIS A 21 9.02 -6.92 2.83
C HIS A 21 8.55 -6.79 1.38
N HIS A 22 9.06 -5.84 0.59
CA HIS A 22 8.66 -5.63 -0.80
C HIS A 22 8.63 -6.92 -1.65
N PRO A 23 9.71 -7.72 -1.72
CA PRO A 23 9.70 -8.94 -2.54
C PRO A 23 8.71 -10.00 -2.02
N THR A 24 8.54 -10.10 -0.70
CA THR A 24 7.61 -11.06 -0.08
C THR A 24 6.17 -10.67 -0.35
N VAL A 25 5.83 -9.39 -0.17
CA VAL A 25 4.49 -8.88 -0.40
C VAL A 25 4.10 -8.93 -1.87
N LEU A 26 5.01 -8.59 -2.80
CA LEU A 26 4.71 -8.72 -4.24
C LEU A 26 4.36 -10.17 -4.62
N ARG A 27 5.13 -11.16 -4.15
CA ARG A 27 4.84 -12.57 -4.41
C ARG A 27 3.50 -13.00 -3.81
N TRP A 28 3.29 -12.66 -2.53
CA TRP A 28 2.05 -13.02 -1.84
C TRP A 28 0.82 -12.35 -2.49
N PHE A 29 0.90 -11.06 -2.80
CA PHE A 29 -0.19 -10.30 -3.39
C PHE A 29 -0.58 -10.86 -4.76
N ALA A 30 0.41 -11.13 -5.62
CA ALA A 30 0.18 -11.72 -6.94
C ALA A 30 -0.52 -13.09 -6.88
N GLN A 31 -0.19 -13.91 -5.87
CA GLN A 31 -0.72 -15.27 -5.71
C GLN A 31 -2.07 -15.33 -5.00
N ASN A 32 -2.34 -14.40 -4.06
CA ASN A 32 -3.45 -14.54 -3.11
C ASN A 32 -4.48 -13.41 -3.22
N ALA A 33 -4.04 -12.16 -3.36
CA ALA A 33 -4.87 -10.99 -3.09
C ALA A 33 -5.16 -10.10 -4.29
N LYS A 34 -4.40 -10.23 -5.39
CA LYS A 34 -4.48 -9.37 -6.59
C LYS A 34 -5.89 -9.20 -7.16
N GLU A 35 -6.72 -10.24 -7.07
CA GLU A 35 -8.09 -10.24 -7.60
C GLU A 35 -9.16 -10.00 -6.52
N ASN A 36 -8.80 -9.93 -5.23
CA ASN A 36 -9.79 -9.81 -4.16
C ASN A 36 -9.21 -9.25 -2.84
N PHE A 37 -8.89 -7.96 -2.82
CA PHE A 37 -8.41 -7.27 -1.62
C PHE A 37 -9.24 -6.03 -1.30
N ARG A 38 -9.22 -5.60 -0.05
CA ARG A 38 -9.92 -4.42 0.44
C ARG A 38 -8.93 -3.55 1.21
N THR A 39 -9.27 -2.28 1.33
CA THR A 39 -8.67 -1.36 2.30
C THR A 39 -9.77 -0.71 3.10
N CYS A 40 -9.45 -0.09 4.23
CA CYS A 40 -10.37 0.79 4.94
C CYS A 40 -9.80 2.20 5.05
N PRO A 41 -10.62 3.22 5.36
CA PRO A 41 -10.14 4.60 5.51
C PRO A 41 -8.98 4.74 6.49
N MET A 42 -8.95 3.92 7.55
CA MET A 42 -7.86 3.94 8.53
C MET A 42 -6.54 3.41 7.94
N THR A 43 -6.57 2.33 7.16
CA THR A 43 -5.39 1.83 6.43
C THR A 43 -4.89 2.86 5.41
N GLN A 44 -5.81 3.46 4.66
CA GLN A 44 -5.51 4.48 3.64
C GLN A 44 -4.86 5.72 4.26
N ALA A 45 -5.43 6.26 5.35
CA ALA A 45 -4.85 7.38 6.08
C ALA A 45 -3.49 7.02 6.69
N GLY A 46 -3.35 5.80 7.21
CA GLY A 46 -2.07 5.28 7.72
C GLY A 46 -0.97 5.25 6.67
N PHE A 47 -1.29 4.81 5.45
CA PHE A 47 -0.37 4.85 4.31
C PHE A 47 0.12 6.27 4.03
N VAL A 48 -0.80 7.23 3.80
CA VAL A 48 -0.44 8.63 3.51
C VAL A 48 0.42 9.23 4.62
N ARG A 49 0.04 9.00 5.89
CA ARG A 49 0.79 9.52 7.05
C ARG A 49 2.22 9.00 7.10
N ILE A 50 2.45 7.69 6.89
CA ILE A 50 3.78 7.10 6.94
C ILE A 50 4.62 7.51 5.72
N SER A 51 4.02 7.53 4.53
CA SER A 51 4.69 7.98 3.30
C SER A 51 5.21 9.42 3.39
N CYS A 52 4.50 10.29 4.10
CA CYS A 52 4.91 11.68 4.32
C CYS A 52 5.95 11.87 5.46
N ASN A 53 6.29 10.82 6.20
CA ASN A 53 7.20 10.90 7.33
C ASN A 53 8.67 10.82 6.89
N SER A 54 9.43 11.88 7.15
CA SER A 54 10.86 11.97 6.82
C SER A 54 11.74 10.96 7.56
N SER A 55 11.29 10.42 8.70
CA SER A 55 11.99 9.33 9.40
C SER A 55 11.77 7.97 8.74
N TYR A 56 10.73 7.81 7.93
CA TYR A 56 10.43 6.57 7.22
C TYR A 56 11.08 6.55 5.83
N SER A 57 10.99 7.68 5.11
CA SER A 57 11.64 7.86 3.81
C SER A 57 12.52 9.10 3.86
N PRO A 58 13.82 9.00 3.50
CA PRO A 58 14.73 10.14 3.51
C PRO A 58 14.29 11.24 2.53
N VAL A 59 13.52 10.85 1.51
CA VAL A 59 12.82 11.80 0.63
C VAL A 59 11.44 12.05 1.22
N ARG A 60 11.19 13.31 1.63
CA ARG A 60 9.87 13.75 2.05
C ARG A 60 8.91 13.66 0.86
N MET A 61 7.96 12.73 0.92
CA MET A 61 6.86 12.69 -0.04
C MET A 61 5.80 13.73 0.36
N PRO A 62 5.46 14.69 -0.52
CA PRO A 62 4.31 15.56 -0.30
C PRO A 62 3.01 14.74 -0.15
N PRO A 63 2.04 15.19 0.67
CA PRO A 63 0.76 14.49 0.81
C PRO A 63 0.03 14.23 -0.50
N ALA A 64 0.11 15.17 -1.46
CA ALA A 64 -0.50 15.00 -2.78
C ALA A 64 0.09 13.82 -3.56
N ASP A 65 1.40 13.60 -3.47
CA ASP A 65 2.09 12.49 -4.13
C ASP A 65 1.76 11.17 -3.44
N ALA A 66 1.69 11.17 -2.11
CA ALA A 66 1.29 10.00 -1.33
C ALA A 66 -0.16 9.58 -1.63
N THR A 67 -1.09 10.55 -1.73
CA THR A 67 -2.47 10.29 -2.14
C THR A 67 -2.52 9.77 -3.57
N SER A 68 -1.78 10.39 -4.51
CA SER A 68 -1.72 9.92 -5.90
C SER A 68 -1.20 8.49 -6.02
N LEU A 69 -0.25 8.10 -5.18
CA LEU A 69 0.26 6.73 -5.14
C LEU A 69 -0.74 5.75 -4.51
N LEU A 70 -1.46 6.19 -3.47
CA LEU A 70 -2.56 5.42 -2.90
C LEU A 70 -3.64 5.15 -3.96
N ASP A 71 -4.06 6.18 -4.71
CA ASP A 71 -5.08 6.06 -5.75
C ASP A 71 -4.72 5.01 -6.81
N ARG A 72 -3.43 4.89 -7.15
CA ARG A 72 -2.93 3.84 -8.06
C ARG A 72 -3.11 2.43 -7.49
N ILE A 73 -2.95 2.26 -6.17
CA ILE A 73 -3.19 0.97 -5.51
C ILE A 73 -4.69 0.67 -5.48
N LEU A 74 -5.53 1.66 -5.17
CA LEU A 74 -6.99 1.50 -5.12
C LEU A 74 -7.58 1.24 -6.52
N ALA A 75 -6.92 1.70 -7.59
CA ALA A 75 -7.34 1.43 -8.96
C ALA A 75 -7.00 0.01 -9.48
N LEU A 76 -6.33 -0.84 -8.68
CA LEU A 76 -6.03 -2.20 -9.08
C LEU A 76 -7.33 -3.04 -9.19
N ARG A 77 -7.41 -3.87 -10.24
CA ARG A 77 -8.61 -4.65 -10.64
C ARG A 77 -9.31 -5.43 -9.51
N GLY A 78 -8.58 -5.87 -8.47
CA GLY A 78 -9.14 -6.66 -7.35
C GLY A 78 -9.53 -5.85 -6.11
N HIS A 79 -9.41 -4.53 -6.14
CA HIS A 79 -9.79 -3.66 -5.03
C HIS A 79 -11.30 -3.41 -5.01
N GLN A 80 -11.90 -3.41 -3.82
CA GLN A 80 -13.24 -2.83 -3.58
C GLN A 80 -13.29 -2.14 -2.21
#